data_AF-A0A7Z9IUU9-F1
#
_entry.id   AF-A0A7Z9IUU9-F1
#
_cell.length_a   1.000
_cell.length_b   1.000
_cell.length_c   1.000
_cell.angle_alpha   90.00
_cell.angle_beta   90.00
_cell.angle_gamma   90.00
#
_symmetry.space_group_name_H-M   'P 1'
#
loop_
_entity.id
_entity.type
_entity.pdbx_description
1 polymer ?
#
loop_
_entity_poly.entity_id
_entity_poly.type
_entity_poly.pdbx_seq_one_letter_code
_entity_poly.pdbx_strand_id
1 'polypeptide(L)'
;NRDTGKMGDIRDQARRCIGNLGAILEEAGSSLDDVVKATVFLRHAEDAAAFNEEYKKIFTPPLPARSSAIVGLKNPDMLVEMEVIAVTQE
;
A
#
# COMPACT_ATOMS: atom_id res chain seq x y z
N ASN A 1 -2.39 -3.68 -13.23
CA ASN A 1 -3.63 -4.42 -13.56
C ASN A 1 -3.15 -5.80 -13.98
N ARG A 2 -3.60 -6.88 -13.33
CA ARG A 2 -3.07 -8.23 -13.60
C ARG A 2 -3.44 -8.73 -15.01
N ASP A 3 -4.54 -8.23 -15.56
CA ASP A 3 -5.06 -8.62 -16.87
C ASP A 3 -4.43 -7.84 -18.02
N THR A 4 -4.14 -6.55 -17.82
CA THR A 4 -3.66 -5.66 -18.89
C THR A 4 -2.19 -5.26 -18.76
N GLY A 5 -1.53 -5.58 -17.66
CA GLY A 5 -0.16 -5.12 -17.36
C GLY A 5 -0.04 -3.61 -17.10
N LYS A 6 -1.04 -2.80 -17.45
CA LYS A 6 -1.00 -1.34 -17.31
C LYS A 6 -0.98 -0.91 -15.85
N MET A 7 0.02 -0.10 -15.52
CA MET A 7 0.15 0.60 -14.25
C MET A 7 -0.37 2.03 -14.44
N GLY A 8 -1.35 2.43 -13.62
CA GLY A 8 -1.98 3.75 -13.69
C GLY A 8 -1.14 4.79 -12.96
N ASP A 9 -1.76 5.92 -12.60
CA ASP A 9 -1.11 6.94 -11.79
C ASP A 9 -0.84 6.46 -10.34
N ILE A 10 -0.19 7.30 -9.53
CA ILE A 10 0.11 6.97 -8.14
C ILE A 10 -1.15 6.60 -7.34
N ARG A 11 -2.30 7.25 -7.60
CA ARG A 11 -3.54 6.97 -6.87
C ARG A 11 -4.09 5.60 -7.24
N ASP A 12 -4.06 5.25 -8.53
CA ASP A 12 -4.42 3.92 -9.01
C ASP A 12 -3.52 2.84 -8.43
N GLN A 13 -2.21 3.09 -8.39
CA GLN A 13 -1.26 2.13 -7.84
C GLN A 13 -1.40 1.98 -6.32
N ALA A 14 -1.63 3.07 -5.58
CA ALA A 14 -1.89 3.04 -4.15
C ALA A 14 -3.13 2.21 -3.81
N ARG A 15 -4.26 2.48 -4.48
CA ARG A 15 -5.51 1.70 -4.31
C ARG A 15 -5.30 0.23 -4.59
N ARG A 16 -4.58 -0.11 -5.66
CA ARG A 16 -4.28 -1.49 -6.03
C ARG A 16 -3.35 -2.16 -5.02
N CYS A 17 -2.32 -1.45 -4.55
CA CYS A 17 -1.37 -1.99 -3.58
C CYS A 17 -2.09 -2.33 -2.27
N ILE A 18 -2.85 -1.38 -1.72
CA ILE A 18 -3.58 -1.58 -0.46
C ILE A 18 -4.71 -2.60 -0.62
N GLY A 19 -5.43 -2.60 -1.74
CA GLY A 19 -6.45 -3.62 -2.03
C GLY A 19 -5.88 -5.04 -2.14
N ASN A 20 -4.69 -5.19 -2.75
CA ASN A 20 -4.01 -6.48 -2.79
C ASN A 20 -3.58 -6.95 -1.39
N LEU A 21 -3.10 -6.03 -0.55
CA LEU A 21 -2.77 -6.34 0.84
C LEU A 21 -4.01 -6.80 1.60
N GLY A 22 -5.15 -6.12 1.45
CA GLY A 22 -6.42 -6.52 2.06
C GLY A 22 -6.82 -7.95 1.68
N ALA A 23 -6.82 -8.29 0.39
CA ALA A 23 -7.17 -9.64 -0.06
C ALA A 23 -6.21 -10.73 0.49
N ILE A 24 -4.91 -10.42 0.65
CA ILE A 24 -3.94 -11.36 1.22
C ILE A 24 -4.17 -11.52 2.73
N LEU A 25 -4.46 -10.43 3.44
CA LEU A 25 -4.72 -10.45 4.88
C LEU A 25 -6.01 -11.20 5.19
N GLU A 26 -7.08 -10.99 4.41
CA GLU A 26 -8.35 -11.71 4.55
C GLU A 26 -8.16 -13.22 4.41
N GLU A 27 -7.43 -13.67 3.37
CA GLU A 27 -7.11 -15.10 3.18
C GLU A 27 -6.28 -15.68 4.34
N ALA A 28 -5.50 -14.83 5.02
CA ALA A 28 -4.68 -15.20 6.17
C ALA A 28 -5.41 -15.11 7.52
N GLY A 29 -6.72 -14.82 7.56
CA GLY A 29 -7.48 -14.66 8.81
C GLY A 29 -7.18 -13.35 9.55
N SER A 30 -6.91 -12.28 8.81
CA SER A 30 -6.61 -10.94 9.30
C SER A 30 -7.38 -9.90 8.47
N SER A 31 -7.10 -8.61 8.66
CA SER A 31 -7.72 -7.52 7.91
C SER A 31 -6.80 -6.29 7.84
N LEU A 32 -7.18 -5.30 7.02
CA LEU A 32 -6.48 -4.00 7.00
C LEU A 32 -6.57 -3.26 8.34
N ASP A 33 -7.60 -3.53 9.14
CA ASP A 33 -7.77 -2.94 10.47
C ASP A 33 -6.79 -3.55 11.50
N ASP A 34 -6.28 -4.76 11.21
CA ASP A 34 -5.32 -5.46 12.06
C ASP A 34 -3.85 -5.16 11.69
N VAL A 35 -3.62 -4.24 10.74
CA VAL A 35 -2.27 -3.82 10.33
C VAL A 35 -1.63 -2.94 11.40
N VAL A 36 -0.53 -3.41 11.98
CA VAL A 36 0.21 -2.70 13.04
C VAL A 36 1.38 -1.87 12.50
N LYS A 37 1.96 -2.27 11.36
CA LYS A 37 3.10 -1.58 10.73
C LYS A 37 2.98 -1.61 9.21
N ALA A 38 3.19 -0.47 8.57
CA ALA A 38 3.37 -0.35 7.13
C ALA A 38 4.78 0.17 6.79
N THR A 39 5.42 -0.40 5.77
CA THR A 39 6.61 0.18 5.13
C THR A 39 6.22 0.57 3.71
N VAL A 40 6.46 1.81 3.33
CA VAL A 40 6.08 2.37 2.03
C VAL A 40 7.33 2.80 1.26
N PHE A 41 7.50 2.25 0.07
CA PHE A 41 8.55 2.61 -0.87
C PHE A 41 7.92 3.40 -2.01
N LEU A 42 8.21 4.70 -2.08
CA LEU A 42 7.79 5.56 -3.18
C LEU A 42 8.94 5.75 -4.15
N ARG A 43 8.65 5.85 -5.43
CA ARG A 43 9.67 6.15 -6.43
C ARG A 43 10.03 7.63 -6.47
N HIS A 44 9.03 8.49 -6.36
CA HIS A 44 9.15 9.93 -6.54
C HIS A 44 8.62 10.66 -5.31
N ALA A 45 9.27 11.76 -4.93
CA ALA A 45 8.90 12.51 -3.73
C ALA A 45 7.61 13.30 -3.95
N GLU A 46 7.39 13.78 -5.17
CA GLU A 46 6.20 14.50 -5.62
C GLU A 46 4.90 13.68 -5.50
N ASP A 47 4.99 12.36 -5.53
CA ASP A 47 3.86 11.44 -5.41
C ASP A 47 3.35 11.27 -3.97
N ALA A 48 4.13 11.71 -2.97
CA ALA A 48 3.84 11.45 -1.56
C ALA A 48 2.50 12.05 -1.08
N ALA A 49 2.12 13.23 -1.59
CA ALA A 49 0.87 13.88 -1.22
C ALA A 49 -0.34 13.08 -1.74
N ALA A 50 -0.35 12.73 -3.03
CA ALA A 50 -1.41 11.97 -3.65
C ALA A 50 -1.52 10.54 -3.08
N PHE A 51 -0.38 9.90 -2.77
CA PHE A 51 -0.36 8.62 -2.07
C PHE A 51 -1.02 8.71 -0.68
N ASN A 52 -0.68 9.75 0.10
CA ASN A 52 -1.23 9.94 1.44
C ASN A 52 -2.76 10.17 1.44
N GLU A 53 -3.30 10.83 0.42
CA GLU A 53 -4.75 10.98 0.25
C GLU A 53 -5.44 9.62 0.13
N GLU A 54 -4.92 8.72 -0.70
CA GLU A 54 -5.49 7.38 -0.87
C GLU A 54 -5.27 6.51 0.38
N TYR A 55 -4.09 6.59 1.00
CA TYR A 55 -3.78 5.86 2.23
C TYR A 55 -4.79 6.17 3.35
N LYS A 56 -5.11 7.46 3.55
CA LYS A 56 -6.05 7.91 4.59
C LYS A 56 -7.52 7.62 4.30
N LYS A 57 -7.87 7.32 3.04
CA LYS A 57 -9.23 6.86 2.70
C LYS A 57 -9.45 5.40 3.07
N ILE A 58 -8.38 4.62 3.18
CA ILE A 58 -8.45 3.18 3.39
C ILE A 58 -8.14 2.82 4.85
N PHE A 59 -7.06 3.35 5.43
CA PHE A 59 -6.75 3.11 6.84
C PHE A 59 -7.48 4.11 7.74
N THR A 60 -8.19 3.60 8.75
CA THR A 60 -8.86 4.42 9.77
C THR A 60 -8.06 4.51 11.06
N PRO A 61 -8.25 5.57 11.88
CA PRO A 61 -7.60 5.67 13.18
C PRO A 61 -7.96 4.51 14.14
N PRO A 62 -7.00 4.00 14.93
CA PRO A 62 -5.59 4.40 14.96
C PRO A 62 -4.84 3.94 13.69
N LEU A 63 -4.13 4.87 13.04
CA LEU A 63 -3.38 4.54 11.83
C LEU A 63 -2.18 3.62 12.18
N PRO A 64 -1.79 2.70 11.29
CA PRO A 64 -0.61 1.88 11.50
C PRO A 64 0.65 2.72 11.71
N ALA A 65 1.59 2.22 12.51
CA ALA A 65 2.93 2.78 12.52
C ALA A 65 3.51 2.72 11.09
N ARG A 66 4.20 3.78 10.65
CA ARG A 66 4.63 3.88 9.24
C ARG A 66 6.06 4.37 9.08
N SER A 67 6.79 3.72 8.18
CA SER A 67 8.06 4.21 7.63
C SER A 67 7.90 4.41 6.12
N SER A 68 8.46 5.48 5.57
CA SER A 68 8.43 5.74 4.13
C SER A 68 9.80 6.18 3.61
N ALA A 69 10.20 5.69 2.45
CA ALA A 69 11.45 6.04 1.80
C ALA A 69 11.26 6.27 0.29
N ILE A 70 12.11 7.11 -0.29
CA ILE A 70 12.21 7.29 -1.74
C ILE A 70 13.30 6.35 -2.26
N VAL A 71 12.94 5.41 -3.13
CA VAL A 71 13.85 4.35 -3.61
C VAL A 71 13.59 4.01 -5.09
N GLY A 72 14.58 3.40 -5.74
CA GLY A 72 14.35 2.75 -7.04
C GLY A 72 13.53 1.47 -6.86
N LEU A 73 12.55 1.25 -7.74
CA LEU A 73 11.69 0.05 -7.75
C LEU A 73 12.07 -0.88 -8.91
N LYS A 74 11.78 -2.18 -8.75
CA LYS A 74 12.18 -3.22 -9.71
C LYS A 74 11.61 -3.02 -11.12
N ASN A 75 10.36 -2.53 -11.22
CA ASN A 75 9.71 -2.25 -12.49
C ASN A 75 9.68 -0.72 -12.75
N PRO A 76 10.14 -0.25 -13.92
CA PRO A 76 10.09 1.15 -14.32
C PRO A 76 8.70 1.81 -14.33
N ASP A 77 7.61 1.05 -14.33
CA ASP A 77 6.25 1.61 -14.28
C ASP A 77 5.68 1.64 -12.85
N MET A 78 6.38 1.08 -11.87
CA MET A 78 5.99 1.15 -10.46
C MET A 78 6.31 2.52 -9.87
N LEU A 79 5.31 3.10 -9.19
CA LEU A 79 5.41 4.35 -8.44
C LEU A 79 5.38 4.12 -6.92
N VAL A 80 4.81 2.98 -6.49
CA VAL A 80 4.74 2.61 -5.07
C VAL A 80 4.83 1.09 -4.87
N GLU A 81 5.51 0.69 -3.81
CA GLU A 81 5.54 -0.66 -3.26
C GLU A 81 5.31 -0.60 -1.74
N MET A 82 4.58 -1.56 -1.18
CA MET A 82 4.28 -1.59 0.25
C MET A 82 4.37 -3.00 0.80
N GLU A 83 4.83 -3.09 2.04
CA GLU A 83 4.70 -4.27 2.90
C GLU A 83 4.00 -3.87 4.20
N VAL A 84 3.34 -4.84 4.82
CA VAL A 84 2.66 -4.65 6.10
C VAL A 84 2.91 -5.83 7.03
N ILE A 85 2.84 -5.56 8.33
CA ILE A 85 2.73 -6.56 9.38
C ILE A 85 1.35 -6.38 10.00
N ALA A 86 0.59 -7.47 10.08
CA ALA A 86 -0.74 -7.50 10.68
C ALA A 86 -0.86 -8.65 11.68
N VAL A 87 -1.81 -8.52 12.60
CA VAL A 87 -2.15 -9.55 13.59
C VAL A 87 -3.27 -10.42 13.02
N THR A 88 -3.13 -11.74 13.12
CA THR A 88 -4.23 -12.66 12.78
C THR A 88 -5.21 -12.75 13.94
N GLN A 89 -6.49 -12.90 13.63
CA GLN A 89 -7.51 -13.15 14.64
C GLN A 89 -7.45 -14.65 14.99
N GLU A 90 -7.34 -14.97 16.28
CA GLU A 90 -7.39 -16.37 16.78
C GLU A 90 -8.78 -17.00 16.60
#